data_AF-A0A5D2LF08-F1
#
_entry.id   AF-A0A5D2LF08-F1
#
_cell.length_a   1.000
_cell.length_b   1.000
_cell.length_c   1.000
_cell.angle_alpha   90.00
_cell.angle_beta   90.00
_cell.angle_gamma   90.00
#
_symmetry.space_group_name_H-M   'P 1'
#
loop_
_entity.id
_entity.type
_entity.pdbx_description
1 polymer ?
#
loop_
_entity_poly.entity_id
_entity_poly.type
_entity_poly.pdbx_seq_one_letter_code
_entity_poly.pdbx_strand_id
1 'polypeptide(L)'
;MDREIIPIRKSYCTKWAQLDHAYFELSRLRRQKSDLEVAMRWNQGLLNCLEEALDELHFHNNSYKKGSTSPNFHVTLQHRVLHGNNINLATERELLKEMSTTRNQLPVDYDIKHDSTHFKQSLNEFIQLFYEERQSESRYKNFHKELKCIEEKTIVIACLKGRIWNPWASLATIKKYITIIKELSEEIEKENREIISEIEEAKMNKETESIRKKLLKLEHQLRDMRLKREEVHKCLLNLTQCHQEAVLYPFNY
;
A
#
# COMPACT_ATOMS: atom_id res chain seq x y z
N MET A 1 24.54 46.59 -14.84
CA MET A 1 23.30 45.96 -14.33
C MET A 1 23.16 44.49 -14.73
N ASP A 2 23.27 44.11 -16.01
CA ASP A 2 23.08 42.69 -16.39
C ASP A 2 24.08 41.73 -15.74
N ARG A 3 25.34 42.16 -15.54
CA ARG A 3 26.37 41.38 -14.81
C ARG A 3 26.00 41.05 -13.36
N GLU A 4 25.13 41.83 -12.72
CA GLU A 4 24.70 41.65 -11.34
C GLU A 4 23.35 40.92 -11.23
N ILE A 5 22.47 41.04 -12.25
CA ILE A 5 21.15 40.38 -12.28
C ILE A 5 21.28 38.88 -12.58
N ILE A 6 22.18 38.50 -13.49
CA ILE A 6 22.40 37.11 -13.90
C ILE A 6 22.69 36.17 -12.72
N PRO A 7 23.64 36.46 -11.79
CA PRO A 7 23.91 35.58 -10.65
C PRO A 7 22.74 35.48 -9.68
N ILE A 8 22.01 36.58 -9.43
CA ILE A 8 20.82 36.58 -8.55
C ILE A 8 19.71 35.72 -9.15
N ARG A 9 19.45 35.84 -10.47
CA ARG A 9 18.46 35.03 -11.18
C ARG A 9 18.83 33.54 -11.16
N LYS A 10 20.10 33.21 -11.38
CA LYS A 10 20.59 31.83 -11.31
C LYS A 10 20.38 31.25 -9.91
N SER A 11 20.74 32.00 -8.87
CA SER A 11 20.53 31.62 -7.47
C SER A 11 19.04 31.40 -7.14
N TYR A 12 18.17 32.29 -7.62
CA TYR A 12 16.71 32.18 -7.45
C TYR A 12 16.18 30.89 -8.08
N CYS A 13 16.53 30.59 -9.33
CA CYS A 13 16.12 29.36 -10.01
C CYS A 13 16.62 28.10 -9.29
N THR A 14 17.88 28.08 -8.84
CA THR A 14 18.42 26.93 -8.09
C THR A 14 17.70 26.72 -6.77
N LYS A 15 17.42 27.80 -6.02
CA LYS A 15 16.70 27.71 -4.74
C LYS A 15 15.24 27.27 -4.93
N TRP A 16 14.61 27.68 -6.01
CA TRP A 16 13.27 27.20 -6.38
C TRP A 16 13.26 25.71 -6.70
N ALA A 17 14.20 25.24 -7.51
CA ALA A 17 14.31 23.81 -7.82
C ALA A 17 14.57 22.95 -6.56
N GLN A 18 15.39 23.45 -5.62
CA GLN A 18 15.60 22.80 -4.32
C GLN A 18 14.32 22.72 -3.49
N LEU A 19 13.52 23.79 -3.48
CA LEU A 19 12.24 23.84 -2.76
C LEU A 19 11.21 22.88 -3.38
N ASP A 20 11.13 22.86 -4.70
CA ASP A 20 10.19 22.01 -5.44
C ASP A 20 10.52 20.52 -5.25
N HIS A 21 11.79 20.16 -5.37
CA HIS A 21 12.28 18.81 -5.06
C HIS A 21 11.96 18.40 -3.62
N ALA A 22 12.14 19.29 -2.64
CA ALA A 22 11.80 19.01 -1.24
C ALA A 22 10.31 18.73 -1.04
N TYR A 23 9.42 19.47 -1.72
CA TYR A 23 7.97 19.20 -1.67
C TYR A 23 7.60 17.90 -2.35
N PHE A 24 8.24 17.59 -3.47
CA PHE A 24 8.02 16.34 -4.19
C PHE A 24 8.40 15.15 -3.32
N GLU A 25 9.60 15.13 -2.73
CA GLU A 25 10.04 14.04 -1.86
C GLU A 25 9.14 13.87 -0.64
N LEU A 26 8.73 14.98 -0.01
CA LEU A 26 7.82 14.93 1.13
C LEU A 26 6.44 14.39 0.74
N SER A 27 5.95 14.72 -0.46
CA SER A 27 4.69 14.17 -0.98
C SER A 27 4.83 12.68 -1.30
N ARG A 28 5.97 12.25 -1.84
CA ARG A 28 6.30 10.85 -2.07
C ARG A 28 6.30 10.04 -0.77
N LEU A 29 7.01 10.51 0.26
CA LEU A 29 7.06 9.86 1.57
C LEU A 29 5.68 9.77 2.23
N ARG A 30 4.87 10.83 2.15
CA ARG A 30 3.49 10.81 2.66
C ARG A 30 2.60 9.80 1.96
N ARG A 31 2.75 9.67 0.64
CA ARG A 31 2.03 8.64 -0.13
C ARG A 31 2.46 7.25 0.31
N GLN A 32 3.77 7.01 0.36
CA GLN A 32 4.32 5.72 0.81
C GLN A 32 3.84 5.35 2.21
N LYS A 33 3.78 6.31 3.14
CA LYS A 33 3.19 6.12 4.47
C LYS A 33 1.71 5.69 4.40
N SER A 34 0.90 6.39 3.59
CA SER A 34 -0.51 6.05 3.41
C SER A 34 -0.69 4.63 2.86
N ASP A 35 0.17 4.21 1.94
CA ASP A 35 0.11 2.87 1.35
C ASP A 35 0.43 1.79 2.40
N LEU A 36 1.41 2.04 3.28
CA LEU A 36 1.73 1.14 4.40
C LEU A 36 0.59 1.08 5.42
N GLU A 37 -0.07 2.19 5.75
CA GLU A 37 -1.22 2.19 6.66
C GLU A 37 -2.38 1.36 6.11
N VAL A 38 -2.63 1.41 4.80
CA VAL A 38 -3.61 0.55 4.14
C VAL A 38 -3.20 -0.91 4.27
N ALA A 39 -1.94 -1.24 4.00
CA ALA A 39 -1.41 -2.59 4.12
C ALA A 39 -1.57 -3.20 5.52
N MET A 40 -1.26 -2.40 6.56
CA MET A 40 -1.42 -2.81 7.95
C MET A 40 -2.87 -3.18 8.26
N ARG A 41 -3.85 -2.39 7.78
CA ARG A 41 -5.29 -2.68 7.98
C ARG A 41 -5.70 -3.97 7.28
N TRP A 42 -5.21 -4.19 6.06
CA TRP A 42 -5.48 -5.43 5.32
C TRP A 42 -4.87 -6.64 6.02
N ASN A 43 -3.60 -6.56 6.45
CA ASN A 43 -2.96 -7.62 7.23
C ASN A 43 -3.74 -7.96 8.49
N GLN A 44 -4.22 -6.95 9.23
CA GLN A 44 -5.03 -7.18 10.42
C GLN A 44 -6.34 -7.89 10.08
N GLY A 45 -7.05 -7.47 9.02
CA GLY A 45 -8.27 -8.14 8.57
C GLY A 45 -8.01 -9.60 8.18
N LEU A 46 -6.92 -9.84 7.46
CA LEU A 46 -6.50 -11.18 7.05
C LEU A 46 -6.16 -12.08 8.23
N LEU A 47 -5.44 -11.54 9.22
CA LEU A 47 -5.14 -12.25 10.47
C LEU A 47 -6.40 -12.60 11.25
N ASN A 48 -7.34 -11.67 11.38
CA ASN A 48 -8.61 -11.92 12.07
C ASN A 48 -9.37 -13.09 11.42
N CYS A 49 -9.50 -13.10 10.08
CA CYS A 49 -10.16 -14.21 9.38
C CYS A 49 -9.43 -15.54 9.59
N LEU A 50 -8.08 -15.54 9.59
CA LEU A 50 -7.30 -16.74 9.82
C LEU A 50 -7.41 -17.27 11.25
N GLU A 51 -7.45 -16.37 12.23
CA GLU A 51 -7.63 -16.71 13.65
C GLU A 51 -9.05 -17.24 13.90
N GLU A 52 -10.08 -16.62 13.34
CA GLU A 52 -11.48 -17.10 13.40
C GLU A 52 -11.61 -18.53 12.88
N ALA A 53 -11.05 -18.83 11.71
CA ALA A 53 -11.13 -20.19 11.17
C ALA A 53 -10.23 -21.19 11.91
N LEU A 54 -9.13 -20.73 12.51
CA LEU A 54 -8.35 -21.57 13.41
C LEU A 54 -9.20 -22.01 14.61
N ASP A 55 -9.95 -21.07 15.19
CA ASP A 55 -10.85 -21.30 16.31
C ASP A 55 -12.02 -22.19 15.91
N GLU A 56 -12.63 -21.99 14.74
CA GLU A 56 -13.65 -22.88 14.20
C GLU A 56 -13.13 -24.31 14.04
N LEU A 57 -11.95 -24.50 13.44
CA LEU A 57 -11.33 -25.83 13.30
C LEU A 57 -11.05 -26.46 14.67
N HIS A 58 -10.58 -25.68 15.64
CA HIS A 58 -10.35 -26.16 16.99
C HIS A 58 -11.65 -26.57 17.68
N PHE A 59 -12.71 -25.79 17.53
CA PHE A 59 -14.03 -26.09 18.08
C PHE A 59 -14.62 -27.36 17.48
N HIS A 60 -14.56 -27.51 16.15
CA HIS A 60 -15.01 -28.70 15.44
C HIS A 60 -14.21 -29.93 15.88
N ASN A 61 -12.88 -29.84 15.95
CA ASN A 61 -12.04 -30.98 16.33
C ASN A 61 -12.24 -31.42 17.80
N ASN A 62 -12.58 -30.49 18.69
CA ASN A 62 -12.87 -30.80 20.11
C ASN A 62 -14.30 -31.33 20.34
N SER A 63 -15.28 -30.94 19.53
CA SER A 63 -16.67 -31.41 19.65
C SER A 63 -16.85 -32.88 19.22
N TYR A 64 -15.87 -33.49 18.55
CA TYR A 64 -15.84 -34.94 18.27
C TYR A 64 -15.05 -35.76 19.30
N LYS A 65 -14.29 -35.14 20.22
CA LYS A 65 -13.55 -35.86 21.28
C LYS A 65 -14.40 -36.21 22.49
N LYS A 66 -15.49 -35.47 22.73
CA LYS A 66 -16.58 -35.87 23.63
C LYS A 66 -17.72 -36.30 22.73
N GLY A 67 -18.29 -37.48 22.95
CA GLY A 67 -19.43 -38.02 22.20
C GLY A 67 -20.70 -37.17 22.34
N SER A 68 -20.66 -35.96 21.80
CA SER A 68 -21.74 -34.99 21.80
C SER A 68 -22.47 -35.13 20.48
N THR A 69 -23.67 -35.66 20.55
CA THR A 69 -24.66 -35.68 19.48
C THR A 69 -25.02 -34.22 19.16
N SER A 70 -24.26 -33.59 18.26
CA SER A 70 -24.57 -32.25 17.76
C SER A 70 -25.89 -32.32 16.95
N PRO A 71 -26.80 -31.32 17.06
CA PRO A 71 -28.06 -31.32 16.31
C PRO A 71 -27.87 -31.17 14.80
N ASN A 72 -26.67 -30.76 14.35
CA ASN A 72 -26.37 -30.48 12.95
C ASN A 72 -25.64 -31.66 12.29
N PHE A 73 -26.40 -32.70 11.95
CA PHE A 73 -25.95 -33.90 11.23
C PHE A 73 -25.27 -33.56 9.88
N HIS A 74 -25.65 -32.45 9.22
CA HIS A 74 -25.03 -32.01 7.96
C HIS A 74 -23.62 -31.45 8.10
N VAL A 75 -23.39 -30.64 9.13
CA VAL A 75 -22.05 -30.09 9.42
C VAL A 75 -21.10 -31.24 9.79
N THR A 76 -21.61 -32.25 10.49
CA THR A 76 -20.83 -33.45 10.84
C THR A 76 -20.51 -34.35 9.64
N LEU A 77 -21.39 -34.44 8.63
CA LEU A 77 -21.15 -35.15 7.36
C LEU A 77 -20.15 -34.42 6.45
N GLN A 78 -20.35 -33.12 6.20
CA GLN A 78 -19.43 -32.29 5.42
C GLN A 78 -18.01 -32.29 6.02
N HIS A 79 -17.93 -32.18 7.35
CA HIS A 79 -16.66 -32.21 8.04
C HIS A 79 -15.98 -33.59 7.96
N ARG A 80 -16.73 -34.70 8.01
CA ARG A 80 -16.16 -36.04 7.79
C ARG A 80 -15.56 -36.15 6.40
N VAL A 81 -16.30 -35.76 5.35
CA VAL A 81 -15.81 -35.76 3.96
C VAL A 81 -14.52 -34.93 3.82
N LEU A 82 -14.48 -33.74 4.40
CA LEU A 82 -13.35 -32.81 4.22
C LEU A 82 -12.14 -33.11 5.12
N HIS A 83 -12.37 -33.60 6.34
CA HIS A 83 -11.35 -33.67 7.40
C HIS A 83 -11.16 -35.07 8.02
N GLY A 84 -11.93 -36.09 7.62
CA GLY A 84 -11.70 -37.46 8.05
C GLY A 84 -10.36 -37.98 7.57
N ASN A 85 -9.43 -38.28 8.47
CA ASN A 85 -8.20 -38.98 8.10
C ASN A 85 -8.54 -40.45 7.82
N ASN A 86 -8.38 -40.88 6.56
CA ASN A 86 -8.64 -42.24 6.04
C ASN A 86 -10.07 -42.57 5.58
N ILE A 87 -10.70 -41.67 4.82
CA ILE A 87 -11.91 -42.02 4.05
C ILE A 87 -11.48 -42.45 2.65
N ASN A 88 -11.94 -43.62 2.21
CA ASN A 88 -11.71 -44.11 0.84
C ASN A 88 -12.78 -43.52 -0.11
N LEU A 89 -12.51 -43.48 -1.42
CA LEU A 89 -13.41 -42.89 -2.42
C LEU A 89 -14.84 -43.47 -2.40
N ALA A 90 -15.01 -44.72 -1.96
CA ALA A 90 -16.31 -45.36 -1.83
C ALA A 90 -17.11 -44.76 -0.66
N THR A 91 -16.47 -44.64 0.52
CA THR A 91 -17.09 -44.02 1.70
C THR A 91 -17.33 -42.53 1.52
N GLU A 92 -16.47 -41.82 0.79
CA GLU A 92 -16.73 -40.42 0.42
C GLU A 92 -17.97 -40.28 -0.48
N ARG A 93 -18.12 -41.15 -1.49
CA ARG A 93 -19.32 -41.16 -2.37
C ARG A 93 -20.60 -41.48 -1.60
N GLU A 94 -20.55 -42.40 -0.64
CA GLU A 94 -21.70 -42.71 0.20
C GLU A 94 -22.08 -41.52 1.08
N LEU A 95 -21.11 -40.87 1.74
CA LEU A 95 -21.35 -39.69 2.57
C LEU A 95 -21.88 -38.50 1.72
N LEU A 96 -21.38 -38.32 0.49
CA LEU A 96 -21.88 -37.30 -0.43
C LEU A 96 -23.31 -37.58 -0.92
N LYS A 97 -23.65 -38.85 -1.16
CA LYS A 97 -25.04 -39.26 -1.45
C LYS A 97 -25.93 -38.97 -0.25
N GLU A 98 -25.49 -39.32 0.96
CA GLU A 98 -26.20 -39.08 2.21
C GLU A 98 -26.46 -37.58 2.43
N MET A 99 -25.44 -36.74 2.21
CA MET A 99 -25.58 -35.28 2.22
C MET A 99 -26.59 -34.76 1.19
N SER A 100 -26.60 -35.31 -0.02
CA SER A 100 -27.54 -34.87 -1.07
C SER A 100 -29.00 -35.21 -0.72
N THR A 101 -29.25 -36.35 -0.08
CA THR A 101 -30.58 -36.74 0.41
C THR A 101 -31.04 -35.86 1.57
N THR A 102 -30.15 -35.54 2.51
CA THR A 102 -30.50 -34.75 3.70
C THR A 102 -30.61 -33.24 3.37
N ARG A 103 -29.96 -32.74 2.30
CA ARG A 103 -30.04 -31.33 1.86
C ARG A 103 -31.43 -30.97 1.33
N ASN A 104 -32.15 -31.96 0.78
CA ASN A 104 -33.50 -31.80 0.26
C ASN A 104 -34.60 -31.76 1.35
N GLN A 105 -34.24 -31.87 2.64
CA GLN A 105 -35.17 -31.90 3.76
C GLN A 105 -35.03 -30.69 4.72
N LEU A 106 -34.10 -29.77 4.45
CA LEU A 106 -33.90 -28.57 5.27
C LEU A 106 -34.51 -27.32 4.61
N PRO A 107 -35.00 -26.35 5.42
CA PRO A 107 -35.42 -25.05 4.91
C PRO A 107 -34.25 -24.36 4.18
N VAL A 108 -34.59 -23.62 3.13
CA VAL A 108 -33.71 -23.01 2.12
C VAL A 108 -32.65 -22.03 2.68
N ASP A 109 -32.65 -21.74 3.98
CA ASP A 109 -31.86 -20.64 4.59
C ASP A 109 -30.47 -21.03 5.13
N TYR A 110 -30.07 -22.30 5.14
CA TYR A 110 -28.69 -22.69 5.46
C TYR A 110 -27.86 -22.88 4.19
N ASP A 111 -27.77 -21.82 3.39
CA ASP A 111 -26.79 -21.76 2.32
C ASP A 111 -25.41 -21.61 2.97
N ILE A 112 -24.71 -22.74 3.14
CA ILE A 112 -23.28 -22.83 3.48
C ILE A 112 -22.48 -22.29 2.27
N LYS A 113 -22.68 -21.01 1.97
CA LYS A 113 -21.93 -20.18 1.04
C LYS A 113 -21.02 -19.19 1.78
N HIS A 114 -20.80 -19.43 3.08
CA HIS A 114 -19.97 -18.53 3.86
C HIS A 114 -18.48 -18.68 3.53
N ASP A 115 -17.91 -17.54 3.12
CA ASP A 115 -16.57 -17.05 3.41
C ASP A 115 -15.33 -17.57 2.67
N SER A 116 -15.32 -18.78 2.10
CA SER A 116 -14.08 -19.25 1.44
C SER A 116 -13.72 -18.51 0.14
N THR A 117 -14.72 -18.03 -0.60
CA THR A 117 -14.55 -17.27 -1.86
C THR A 117 -14.10 -15.84 -1.61
N HIS A 118 -14.68 -15.19 -0.58
CA HIS A 118 -14.34 -13.82 -0.23
C HIS A 118 -12.91 -13.70 0.29
N PHE A 119 -12.42 -14.62 1.13
CA PHE A 119 -11.03 -14.57 1.58
C PHE A 119 -10.03 -14.92 0.48
N LYS A 120 -10.34 -15.86 -0.45
CA LYS A 120 -9.46 -16.12 -1.60
C LYS A 120 -9.37 -14.90 -2.53
N GLN A 121 -10.47 -14.20 -2.74
CA GLN A 121 -10.46 -12.91 -3.42
C GLN A 121 -9.67 -11.89 -2.62
N SER A 122 -9.94 -11.70 -1.32
CA SER A 122 -9.22 -10.74 -0.49
C SER A 122 -7.72 -11.03 -0.36
N LEU A 123 -7.30 -12.29 -0.29
CA LEU A 123 -5.89 -12.71 -0.23
C LEU A 123 -5.21 -12.51 -1.58
N ASN A 124 -5.85 -12.89 -2.69
CA ASN A 124 -5.28 -12.66 -4.02
C ASN A 124 -5.26 -11.17 -4.38
N GLU A 125 -6.32 -10.43 -4.08
CA GLU A 125 -6.38 -8.98 -4.24
C GLU A 125 -5.34 -8.30 -3.36
N PHE A 126 -5.14 -8.75 -2.12
CA PHE A 126 -4.08 -8.26 -1.25
C PHE A 126 -2.68 -8.56 -1.81
N ILE A 127 -2.46 -9.80 -2.27
CA ILE A 127 -1.21 -10.23 -2.89
C ILE A 127 -0.94 -9.42 -4.16
N GLN A 128 -1.94 -9.18 -5.00
CA GLN A 128 -1.83 -8.36 -6.20
C GLN A 128 -1.60 -6.89 -5.87
N LEU A 129 -2.53 -6.26 -5.14
CA LEU A 129 -2.50 -4.82 -4.86
C LEU A 129 -1.26 -4.38 -4.09
N PHE A 130 -0.83 -5.16 -3.09
CA PHE A 130 0.29 -4.74 -2.25
C PHE A 130 1.64 -5.25 -2.74
N TYR A 131 1.72 -6.49 -3.24
CA TYR A 131 3.01 -7.11 -3.54
C TYR A 131 3.37 -7.12 -5.02
N GLU A 132 2.43 -7.09 -5.98
CA GLU A 132 2.83 -6.96 -7.40
C GLU A 132 3.42 -5.57 -7.67
N GLU A 133 2.92 -4.52 -7.02
CA GLU A 133 3.49 -3.17 -7.14
C GLU A 133 4.84 -3.03 -6.43
N ARG A 134 5.03 -3.73 -5.29
CA ARG A 134 6.27 -3.70 -4.49
C ARG A 134 7.19 -4.91 -4.71
N GLN A 135 6.92 -5.73 -5.73
CA GLN A 135 7.66 -6.98 -6.00
C GLN A 135 9.15 -6.76 -6.34
N SER A 136 9.47 -5.54 -6.77
CA SER A 136 10.83 -5.10 -7.04
C SER A 136 11.64 -4.84 -5.76
N GLU A 137 10.97 -4.65 -4.62
CA GLU A 137 11.62 -4.44 -3.32
C GLU A 137 12.06 -5.77 -2.73
N SER A 138 13.38 -5.93 -2.55
CA SER A 138 13.99 -7.15 -2.01
C SER A 138 13.41 -7.57 -0.65
N ARG A 139 12.97 -6.59 0.15
CA ARG A 139 12.33 -6.73 1.47
C ARG A 139 11.10 -7.63 1.45
N TYR A 140 10.25 -7.53 0.42
CA TYR A 140 8.94 -8.19 0.39
C TYR A 140 8.88 -9.45 -0.49
N LYS A 141 9.91 -9.67 -1.31
CA LYS A 141 9.97 -10.74 -2.30
C LYS A 141 9.86 -12.15 -1.70
N ASN A 142 10.37 -12.36 -0.49
CA ASN A 142 10.34 -13.66 0.16
C ASN A 142 8.94 -14.01 0.66
N PHE A 143 8.22 -13.07 1.26
CA PHE A 143 6.85 -13.29 1.75
C PHE A 143 5.90 -13.74 0.64
N HIS A 144 5.92 -13.07 -0.51
CA HIS A 144 5.09 -13.46 -1.65
C HIS A 144 5.40 -14.89 -2.13
N LYS A 145 6.68 -15.23 -2.25
CA LYS A 145 7.11 -16.58 -2.65
C LYS A 145 6.69 -17.65 -1.65
N GLU A 146 6.78 -17.37 -0.36
CA GLU A 146 6.41 -18.31 0.69
C GLU A 146 4.90 -18.55 0.73
N LEU A 147 4.09 -17.50 0.63
CA LEU A 147 2.63 -17.60 0.54
C LEU A 147 2.20 -18.45 -0.66
N LYS A 148 2.78 -18.17 -1.84
CA LYS A 148 2.51 -18.93 -3.06
C LYS A 148 2.98 -20.38 -2.95
N CYS A 149 4.14 -20.62 -2.35
CA CYS A 149 4.65 -21.98 -2.13
C CYS A 149 3.74 -22.80 -1.21
N ILE A 150 3.15 -22.19 -0.17
CA ILE A 150 2.18 -22.86 0.71
C ILE A 150 0.91 -23.20 -0.06
N GLU A 151 0.40 -22.27 -0.86
CA GLU A 151 -0.76 -22.49 -1.70
C GLU A 151 -0.54 -23.65 -2.66
N GLU A 152 0.53 -23.62 -3.45
CA GLU A 152 0.87 -24.68 -4.41
C GLU A 152 1.03 -26.06 -3.74
N LYS A 153 1.78 -26.13 -2.63
CA LYS A 153 1.97 -27.39 -1.89
C LYS A 153 0.66 -27.95 -1.36
N THR A 154 -0.22 -27.09 -0.86
CA THR A 154 -1.49 -27.53 -0.27
C THR A 154 -2.50 -27.93 -1.33
N ILE A 155 -2.51 -27.29 -2.50
CA ILE A 155 -3.26 -27.72 -3.68
C ILE A 155 -2.82 -29.13 -4.09
N VAL A 156 -1.52 -29.35 -4.26
CA VAL A 156 -0.98 -30.65 -4.68
C VAL A 156 -1.34 -31.75 -3.67
N ILE A 157 -1.21 -31.49 -2.37
CA ILE A 157 -1.58 -32.45 -1.32
C ILE A 157 -3.08 -32.77 -1.36
N ALA A 158 -3.93 -31.77 -1.59
CA ALA A 158 -5.38 -31.98 -1.71
C ALA A 158 -5.70 -32.87 -2.92
N CYS A 159 -5.14 -32.55 -4.09
CA CYS A 159 -5.30 -33.33 -5.31
C CYS A 159 -4.83 -34.79 -5.14
N LEU A 160 -3.66 -35.01 -4.53
CA LEU A 160 -3.14 -36.36 -4.25
C LEU A 160 -4.03 -37.17 -3.31
N LYS A 161 -4.78 -36.50 -2.42
CA LYS A 161 -5.73 -37.12 -1.50
C LYS A 161 -7.14 -37.24 -2.08
N GLY A 162 -7.35 -36.87 -3.35
CA GLY A 162 -8.66 -36.84 -3.99
C GLY A 162 -9.60 -35.77 -3.43
N ARG A 163 -9.08 -34.81 -2.65
CA ARG A 163 -9.87 -33.76 -1.99
C ARG A 163 -9.85 -32.48 -2.81
N ILE A 164 -10.94 -31.72 -2.71
CA ILE A 164 -10.98 -30.33 -3.19
C ILE A 164 -10.08 -29.48 -2.29
N TRP A 165 -9.20 -28.68 -2.89
CA TRP A 165 -8.32 -27.79 -2.14
C TRP A 165 -9.14 -26.78 -1.31
N ASN A 166 -8.93 -26.81 0.00
CA ASN A 166 -9.49 -25.87 0.93
C ASN A 166 -8.38 -25.34 1.85
N PRO A 167 -8.04 -24.04 1.79
CA PRO A 167 -7.04 -23.43 2.67
C PRO A 167 -7.43 -23.52 4.16
N TRP A 168 -8.73 -23.66 4.43
CA TRP A 168 -9.30 -23.86 5.76
C TRP A 168 -9.33 -25.33 6.20
N ALA A 169 -8.89 -26.28 5.36
CA ALA A 169 -8.98 -27.70 5.72
C ALA A 169 -7.89 -28.17 6.70
N SER A 170 -6.82 -27.40 6.84
CA SER A 170 -5.63 -27.82 7.58
C SER A 170 -5.18 -26.77 8.58
N LEU A 171 -5.29 -27.14 9.85
CA LEU A 171 -4.80 -26.35 10.98
C LEU A 171 -3.31 -25.98 10.85
N ALA A 172 -2.49 -26.89 10.30
CA ALA A 172 -1.09 -26.63 10.03
C ALA A 172 -0.87 -25.59 8.92
N THR A 173 -1.79 -25.51 7.96
CA THR A 173 -1.73 -24.55 6.85
C THR A 173 -2.12 -23.16 7.33
N ILE A 174 -3.23 -23.03 8.05
CA ILE A 174 -3.68 -21.76 8.65
C ILE A 174 -2.59 -21.19 9.59
N LYS A 175 -2.00 -22.02 10.45
CA LYS A 175 -0.90 -21.58 11.33
C LYS A 175 0.29 -21.03 10.56
N LYS A 176 0.68 -21.65 9.44
CA LYS A 176 1.77 -21.13 8.59
C LYS A 176 1.41 -19.79 7.96
N TYR A 177 0.18 -19.63 7.46
CA TYR A 177 -0.29 -18.34 6.96
C TYR A 177 -0.23 -17.26 8.05
N ILE A 178 -0.74 -17.54 9.25
CA ILE A 178 -0.70 -16.61 10.39
C ILE A 178 0.74 -16.19 10.70
N THR A 179 1.69 -17.14 10.77
CA THR A 179 3.10 -16.84 11.04
C THR A 179 3.68 -15.87 10.00
N ILE A 180 3.52 -16.18 8.72
CA ILE A 180 4.06 -15.36 7.63
C ILE A 180 3.45 -13.96 7.64
N ILE A 181 2.13 -13.85 7.85
CA ILE A 181 1.45 -12.55 7.86
C ILE A 181 1.84 -11.72 9.09
N LYS A 182 2.13 -12.35 10.24
CA LYS A 182 2.65 -11.65 11.44
C LYS A 182 4.05 -11.10 11.19
N GLU A 183 4.97 -11.92 10.69
CA GLU A 183 6.34 -11.48 10.34
C GLU A 183 6.33 -10.34 9.32
N LEU A 184 5.45 -10.45 8.32
CA LEU A 184 5.23 -9.42 7.32
C LEU A 184 4.67 -8.12 7.92
N SER A 185 3.76 -8.22 8.89
CA SER A 185 3.19 -7.04 9.57
C SER A 185 4.27 -6.31 10.37
N GLU A 186 5.16 -7.03 11.04
CA GLU A 186 6.30 -6.45 11.75
C GLU A 186 7.25 -5.69 10.81
N GLU A 187 7.51 -6.24 9.62
CA GLU A 187 8.37 -5.59 8.63
C GLU A 187 7.72 -4.32 8.05
N ILE A 188 6.41 -4.35 7.78
CA ILE A 188 5.64 -3.16 7.35
C ILE A 188 5.62 -2.10 8.44
N GLU A 189 5.43 -2.47 9.70
CA GLU A 189 5.50 -1.54 10.83
C GLU A 189 6.88 -0.90 10.97
N LYS A 190 7.94 -1.69 10.75
CA LYS A 190 9.31 -1.20 10.76
C LYS A 190 9.52 -0.17 9.65
N GLU A 191 9.09 -0.46 8.42
CA GLU A 191 9.14 0.52 7.32
C GLU A 191 8.34 1.78 7.65
N ASN A 192 7.15 1.63 8.22
CA ASN A 192 6.32 2.77 8.56
C ASN A 192 7.01 3.67 9.61
N ARG A 193 7.71 3.09 10.59
CA ARG A 193 8.53 3.83 11.55
C ARG A 193 9.71 4.53 10.87
N GLU A 194 10.39 3.87 9.93
CA GLU A 194 11.48 4.45 9.13
C GLU A 194 10.96 5.68 8.34
N ILE A 195 9.85 5.55 7.63
CA ILE A 195 9.24 6.65 6.87
C ILE A 195 8.74 7.77 7.78
N ILE A 196 8.12 7.46 8.93
CA ILE A 196 7.73 8.49 9.88
C ILE A 196 8.96 9.26 10.34
N SER A 197 10.04 8.57 10.70
CA SER A 197 11.30 9.22 11.07
C SER A 197 11.85 10.06 9.93
N GLU A 198 11.82 9.57 8.68
CA GLU A 198 12.24 10.34 7.50
C GLU A 198 11.35 11.57 7.28
N ILE A 199 10.03 11.48 7.47
CA ILE A 199 9.12 12.64 7.38
C ILE A 199 9.39 13.62 8.52
N GLU A 200 9.74 13.13 9.71
CA GLU A 200 10.06 13.96 10.88
C GLU A 200 11.42 14.62 10.79
N GLU A 201 12.42 13.94 10.24
CA GLU A 201 13.74 14.50 9.93
C GLU A 201 13.63 15.44 8.73
N ALA A 202 12.89 15.03 7.70
CA ALA A 202 12.38 15.87 6.64
C ALA A 202 11.26 16.81 7.13
N LYS A 203 11.09 17.07 8.44
CA LYS A 203 10.59 18.37 8.95
C LYS A 203 11.64 19.44 8.64
N MET A 204 11.90 19.57 7.35
CA MET A 204 12.03 20.73 6.49
C MET A 204 11.21 21.96 6.89
N ASN A 205 10.47 22.01 8.00
CA ASN A 205 9.99 23.28 8.55
C ASN A 205 11.14 24.25 8.86
N LYS A 206 12.38 23.78 9.04
CA LYS A 206 13.55 24.67 9.13
C LYS A 206 14.25 24.86 7.78
N GLU A 207 14.43 23.80 7.01
CA GLU A 207 15.16 23.87 5.73
C GLU A 207 14.32 24.45 4.58
N THR A 208 13.09 23.97 4.33
CA THR A 208 12.19 24.61 3.36
C THR A 208 11.86 26.03 3.78
N GLU A 209 11.70 26.32 5.07
CA GLU A 209 11.48 27.68 5.56
C GLU A 209 12.71 28.56 5.37
N SER A 210 13.91 28.04 5.59
CA SER A 210 15.17 28.73 5.28
C SER A 210 15.31 29.00 3.77
N ILE A 211 14.95 28.03 2.93
CA ILE A 211 14.95 28.18 1.46
C ILE A 211 13.89 29.21 1.04
N ARG A 212 12.67 29.16 1.59
CA ARG A 212 11.61 30.15 1.36
C ARG A 212 12.04 31.56 1.74
N LYS A 213 12.63 31.74 2.92
CA LYS A 213 13.18 33.04 3.35
C LYS A 213 14.27 33.54 2.40
N LYS A 214 15.14 32.66 1.91
CA LYS A 214 16.17 33.02 0.91
C LYS A 214 15.55 33.38 -0.44
N LEU A 215 14.53 32.65 -0.88
CA LEU A 215 13.78 32.94 -2.11
C LEU A 215 13.09 34.29 -2.05
N LEU A 216 12.41 34.59 -0.95
CA LEU A 216 11.79 35.90 -0.73
C LEU A 216 12.83 37.03 -0.84
N LYS A 217 14.00 36.88 -0.21
CA LYS A 217 15.08 37.88 -0.33
C LYS A 217 15.55 38.08 -1.77
N LEU A 218 15.76 36.98 -2.50
CA LEU A 218 16.19 37.02 -3.91
C LEU A 218 15.11 37.64 -4.81
N GLU A 219 13.83 37.38 -4.53
CA GLU A 219 12.71 37.98 -5.25
C GLU A 219 12.67 39.50 -5.07
N HIS A 220 12.84 39.98 -3.83
CA HIS A 220 12.93 41.42 -3.55
C HIS A 220 14.12 42.05 -4.27
N GLN A 221 15.31 41.42 -4.21
CA GLN A 221 16.49 41.91 -4.93
C GLN A 221 16.28 41.98 -6.45
N LEU A 222 15.63 40.97 -7.04
CA LEU A 222 15.30 40.97 -8.46
C LEU A 222 14.29 42.07 -8.81
N ARG A 223 13.30 42.33 -7.95
CA ARG A 223 12.33 43.42 -8.13
C ARG A 223 13.02 44.77 -8.08
N ASP A 224 13.84 45.04 -7.07
CA ASP A 224 14.57 46.31 -6.92
C ASP A 224 15.51 46.58 -8.10
N MET A 225 16.20 45.55 -8.58
CA MET A 225 17.08 45.67 -9.75
C MET A 225 16.30 45.94 -11.04
N ARG A 226 15.09 45.39 -11.19
CA ARG A 226 14.22 45.70 -12.34
C ARG A 226 13.77 47.16 -12.30
N LEU A 227 13.34 47.65 -11.13
CA LEU A 227 12.93 49.04 -10.94
C LEU A 227 14.06 50.01 -11.29
N LYS A 228 15.27 49.79 -10.75
CA LYS A 228 16.46 50.59 -11.08
C LYS A 228 16.79 50.56 -12.57
N ARG A 229 16.64 49.40 -13.21
CA ARG A 229 16.87 49.27 -14.66
C ARG A 229 15.86 50.09 -15.46
N GLU A 230 14.60 50.09 -15.07
CA GLU A 230 13.55 50.90 -15.69
C GLU A 230 13.79 52.40 -15.50
N GLU A 231 14.22 52.84 -14.32
CA GLU A 231 14.58 54.23 -14.03
C GLU A 231 15.74 54.70 -14.91
N VAL A 232 16.84 53.93 -14.96
CA VAL A 232 17.99 54.25 -15.82
C VAL A 232 17.60 54.28 -17.29
N HIS A 233 16.75 53.35 -17.74
CA HIS A 233 16.27 53.33 -19.11
C HIS A 233 15.46 54.59 -19.45
N LYS A 234 14.55 55.02 -18.56
CA LYS A 234 13.81 56.28 -18.71
C LYS A 234 14.74 57.48 -18.76
N CYS A 235 15.74 57.57 -17.87
CA CYS A 235 16.73 58.65 -17.89
C CYS A 235 17.53 58.67 -19.20
N LEU A 236 17.98 57.51 -19.69
CA LEU A 236 18.69 57.40 -20.97
C LEU A 236 17.80 57.86 -22.13
N LEU A 237 16.55 57.41 -22.20
CA LEU A 237 15.60 57.86 -23.22
C LEU A 237 15.43 59.38 -23.21
N ASN A 238 15.21 59.97 -22.04
CA ASN A 238 15.09 61.42 -21.88
C ASN A 238 16.36 62.16 -22.34
N LEU A 239 17.54 61.69 -21.93
CA LEU A 239 18.83 62.28 -22.35
C LEU A 239 19.03 62.17 -23.87
N THR A 240 18.65 61.04 -24.47
CA THR A 240 18.76 60.83 -25.91
C THR A 240 17.82 61.76 -26.67
N GLN A 241 16.60 61.95 -26.16
CA GLN A 241 15.62 62.87 -26.72
C GLN A 241 16.11 64.32 -26.62
N CYS A 242 16.59 64.77 -25.46
CA CYS A 242 17.15 66.11 -25.29
C CYS A 242 18.38 66.34 -26.19
N HIS A 243 19.22 65.32 -26.38
CA HIS A 243 20.36 65.41 -27.29
C HIS A 243 19.92 65.54 -28.75
N GLN A 244 18.92 64.77 -29.18
CA GLN A 244 18.36 64.88 -30.53
C GLN A 244 17.72 66.26 -30.78
N GLU A 245 16.98 66.78 -29.80
CA GLU A 245 16.38 68.12 -29.87
C GLU A 245 17.47 69.22 -29.94
N ALA A 246 18.55 69.10 -29.17
CA ALA A 246 19.68 70.03 -29.19
C ALA A 246 20.49 69.97 -30.50
N VAL A 247 20.59 68.80 -31.14
CA VAL A 247 21.27 68.63 -32.44
C VAL A 247 20.42 69.12 -33.61
N LEU A 248 19.09 69.01 -33.53
CA LEU A 248 18.16 69.46 -34.57
C LEU A 248 17.86 70.96 -34.52
N TYR A 249 17.98 71.61 -33.36
CA TYR A 249 17.79 73.06 -33.20
C TYR A 249 18.98 73.72 -32.49
N PRO A 250 20.17 73.80 -33.12
CA PRO A 250 21.36 74.32 -32.46
C PRO A 250 21.35 75.85 -32.23
N PHE A 251 20.48 76.59 -32.91
CA PHE A 251 20.36 78.04 -32.75
C PHE A 251 18.91 78.48 -32.95
N ASN A 252 18.20 78.73 -31.85
CA ASN A 252 17.09 79.67 -31.81
C ASN A 252 17.48 80.76 -30.80
N TYR A 253 18.23 81.75 -31.29
CA TYR A 253 18.34 83.08 -30.67
C TYR A 253 17.41 84.03 -31.43
#